data_AF-A0A2V6A1N8-F1
#
_entry.id   AF-A0A2V6A1N8-F1
#
_cell.length_a   1.000
_cell.length_b   1.000
_cell.length_c   1.000
_cell.angle_alpha   90.00
_cell.angle_beta   90.00
_cell.angle_gamma   90.00
#
_symmetry.space_group_name_H-M   'P 1'
#
loop_
_entity.id
_entity.type
_entity.pdbx_description
1 polymer ?
#
loop_
_entity_poly.entity_id
_entity_poly.type
_entity_poly.pdbx_seq_one_letter_code
_entity_poly.pdbx_strand_id
1 'polypeptide(L)'
;MIVWGGFNPSGVFNTGGRCNPSTDSWIATSTTNAPEGRAQHTAVWTDSEMIVWGGFNGSINVNTGGRYNPSTDSWTATRTTNAPAGRDQHTAVWTRSEMIVWGGFNGPFNTGGRYDPSTDSWTPTSTTNAPAGRARHTAVWSDSEMIVWGDITTAPAY
;
A
#
# COMPACT_ATOMS: atom_id res chain seq x y z
N MET A 1 -3.77 -5.30 -16.22
CA MET A 1 -3.83 -5.35 -14.73
C MET A 1 -2.47 -5.72 -14.19
N ILE A 2 -2.06 -5.20 -13.03
CA ILE A 2 -0.83 -5.61 -12.34
C ILE A 2 -1.22 -6.17 -10.97
N VAL A 3 -0.63 -7.30 -10.59
CA VAL A 3 -0.78 -7.94 -9.28
C VAL A 3 0.61 -8.15 -8.70
N TRP A 4 0.79 -7.91 -7.40
CA TRP A 4 2.07 -8.10 -6.75
C TRP A 4 1.90 -8.49 -5.28
N GLY A 5 2.81 -9.31 -4.78
CA GLY A 5 2.86 -9.77 -3.40
C GLY A 5 1.78 -10.79 -3.05
N GLY A 6 1.35 -10.78 -1.79
CA GLY A 6 0.41 -11.76 -1.24
C GLY A 6 1.12 -12.82 -0.41
N PHE A 7 0.37 -13.85 -0.01
CA PHE A 7 0.89 -14.95 0.79
C PHE A 7 0.19 -16.27 0.47
N ASN A 8 0.86 -17.36 0.80
CA ASN A 8 0.29 -18.70 0.89
C ASN A 8 0.88 -19.42 2.13
N PRO A 9 0.57 -20.70 2.39
CA PRO A 9 1.15 -21.44 3.51
C PRO A 9 2.69 -21.54 3.50
N SER A 10 3.34 -21.31 2.35
CA SER A 10 4.80 -21.32 2.19
C SER A 10 5.45 -19.97 2.51
N GLY A 11 4.68 -18.89 2.65
CA GLY A 11 5.18 -17.57 3.03
C GLY A 11 4.58 -16.42 2.23
N VAL A 12 5.22 -15.27 2.33
CA VAL A 12 4.89 -14.04 1.61
C VAL A 12 5.68 -13.92 0.31
N PHE A 13 5.10 -13.27 -0.69
CA PHE A 13 5.70 -13.13 -2.01
C PHE A 13 6.20 -11.71 -2.28
N ASN A 14 7.35 -11.59 -2.96
CA ASN A 14 7.85 -10.36 -3.59
C ASN A 14 7.73 -10.40 -5.13
N THR A 15 6.97 -11.36 -5.64
CA THR A 15 6.73 -11.56 -7.07
C THR A 15 5.39 -10.97 -7.47
N GLY A 16 5.22 -10.76 -8.77
CA GLY A 16 3.99 -10.23 -9.34
C GLY A 16 3.84 -10.60 -10.81
N GLY A 17 2.71 -10.19 -11.38
CA GLY A 17 2.37 -10.46 -12.77
C GLY A 17 1.56 -9.33 -13.38
N ARG A 18 1.76 -9.11 -14.67
CA ARG A 18 0.97 -8.21 -15.52
C ARG A 18 0.09 -9.05 -16.43
N CYS A 19 -1.22 -8.88 -16.31
CA CYS A 19 -2.21 -9.52 -17.17
C CYS A 19 -2.55 -8.61 -18.34
N ASN A 20 -2.39 -9.12 -19.56
CA ASN A 20 -2.92 -8.52 -20.78
C ASN A 20 -4.29 -9.17 -21.11
N PRO A 21 -5.40 -8.44 -20.96
CA PRO A 21 -6.74 -8.99 -21.19
C PRO A 21 -7.04 -9.27 -22.66
N SER A 22 -6.34 -8.64 -23.62
CA SER A 22 -6.58 -8.90 -25.05
C SER A 22 -5.96 -10.21 -25.54
N THR A 23 -4.95 -10.72 -24.84
CA THR A 23 -4.22 -11.94 -25.19
C THR A 23 -4.34 -13.04 -24.14
N ASP A 24 -5.12 -12.81 -23.08
CA ASP A 24 -5.26 -13.69 -21.92
C ASP A 24 -3.91 -14.25 -21.42
N SER A 25 -2.93 -13.36 -21.28
CA SER A 25 -1.57 -13.75 -20.94
C SER A 25 -1.01 -12.98 -19.76
N TRP A 26 -0.14 -13.65 -19.01
CA TRP A 26 0.56 -13.10 -17.86
C TRP A 26 2.04 -12.97 -18.16
N ILE A 27 2.61 -11.84 -17.76
CA ILE A 27 4.05 -11.57 -17.82
C ILE A 27 4.53 -11.28 -16.40
N ALA A 28 5.52 -12.03 -15.91
CA ALA A 28 6.10 -11.79 -14.60
C ALA A 28 6.68 -10.38 -14.51
N THR A 29 6.55 -9.74 -13.34
CA THR A 29 7.26 -8.49 -13.05
C THR A 29 8.67 -8.80 -12.58
N SER A 30 9.63 -7.93 -12.90
CA SER A 30 10.98 -8.01 -12.31
C SER A 30 10.94 -8.04 -10.78
N THR A 31 11.87 -8.79 -10.19
CA THR A 31 12.13 -8.83 -8.74
C THR A 31 13.35 -8.01 -8.35
N THR A 32 14.09 -7.46 -9.32
CA THR A 32 15.25 -6.61 -9.05
C THR A 32 14.79 -5.31 -8.39
N ASN A 33 15.33 -5.03 -7.21
CA ASN A 33 14.95 -3.90 -6.34
C ASN A 33 13.48 -3.89 -5.90
N ALA A 34 12.74 -4.98 -6.11
CA ALA A 34 11.38 -5.10 -5.60
C ALA A 34 11.40 -5.06 -4.06
N PRO A 35 10.35 -4.51 -3.41
CA PRO A 35 10.24 -4.58 -1.96
C PRO A 35 10.23 -6.04 -1.48
N GLU A 36 10.62 -6.25 -0.22
CA GLU A 36 10.52 -7.56 0.43
C GLU A 36 9.11 -8.16 0.30
N GLY A 37 9.02 -9.49 0.31
CA GLY A 37 7.76 -10.18 0.17
C GLY A 37 6.79 -9.79 1.27
N ARG A 38 5.52 -9.55 0.91
CA ARG A 38 4.54 -9.02 1.87
C ARG A 38 3.10 -9.31 1.49
N ALA A 39 2.25 -9.38 2.51
CA ALA A 39 0.80 -9.44 2.39
C ALA A 39 0.13 -8.25 3.07
N GLN A 40 -1.17 -8.06 2.81
CA GLN A 40 -2.00 -7.02 3.45
C GLN A 40 -1.42 -5.59 3.31
N HIS A 41 -0.63 -5.38 2.26
CA HIS A 41 -0.17 -4.09 1.78
C HIS A 41 -1.28 -3.42 0.95
N THR A 42 -1.10 -2.15 0.62
CA THR A 42 -1.95 -1.48 -0.36
C THR A 42 -1.16 -1.17 -1.62
N ALA A 43 -1.89 -1.05 -2.74
CA ALA A 43 -1.35 -0.62 -4.01
C ALA A 43 -2.23 0.47 -4.63
N VAL A 44 -1.61 1.46 -5.26
CA VAL A 44 -2.30 2.48 -6.08
C VAL A 44 -1.66 2.59 -7.46
N TRP A 45 -2.41 3.07 -8.44
CA TRP A 45 -1.94 3.30 -9.81
C TRP A 45 -1.86 4.81 -10.09
N THR A 46 -0.70 5.29 -10.57
CA THR A 46 -0.43 6.72 -10.81
C THR A 46 -0.67 7.16 -12.26
N ASP A 47 -1.36 6.34 -13.06
CA ASP A 47 -1.42 6.40 -14.52
C ASP A 47 -0.15 5.88 -15.23
N SER A 48 1.00 5.86 -14.56
CA SER A 48 2.28 5.39 -15.11
C SER A 48 2.97 4.32 -14.28
N GLU A 49 2.79 4.31 -12.97
CA GLU A 49 3.48 3.42 -12.03
C GLU A 49 2.49 2.81 -11.03
N MET A 50 2.80 1.62 -10.54
CA MET A 50 2.13 1.04 -9.38
C MET A 50 2.95 1.36 -8.13
N ILE A 51 2.34 1.95 -7.11
CA ILE A 51 2.99 2.18 -5.81
C ILE A 51 2.46 1.16 -4.83
N VAL A 52 3.35 0.39 -4.20
CA VAL A 52 3.05 -0.56 -3.12
C VAL A 52 3.63 -0.03 -1.82
N TRP A 53 2.85 -0.05 -0.73
CA TRP A 53 3.36 0.39 0.56
C TRP A 53 2.78 -0.41 1.74
N GLY A 54 3.60 -0.53 2.80
CA GLY A 54 3.23 -1.15 4.06
C GLY A 54 3.07 -2.66 3.96
N GLY A 55 2.22 -3.23 4.81
CA GLY A 55 1.92 -4.66 4.87
C GLY A 55 2.71 -5.41 5.93
N PHE A 56 2.57 -6.73 5.91
CA PHE A 56 3.27 -7.67 6.79
C PHE A 56 4.23 -8.53 5.97
N ASN A 57 5.53 -8.53 6.32
CA ASN A 57 6.57 -9.24 5.57
C ASN A 57 6.82 -10.69 6.04
N GLY A 58 5.90 -11.27 6.82
CA GLY A 58 6.09 -12.58 7.45
C GLY A 58 6.75 -12.51 8.83
N SER A 59 7.27 -11.35 9.24
CA SER A 59 7.86 -11.15 10.57
C SER A 59 7.35 -9.90 11.27
N ILE A 60 7.28 -8.76 10.58
CA ILE A 60 6.84 -7.48 11.13
C ILE A 60 5.94 -6.73 10.16
N ASN A 61 5.17 -5.79 10.70
CA ASN A 61 4.52 -4.76 9.90
C ASN A 61 5.57 -3.75 9.43
N VAL A 62 5.69 -3.56 8.12
CA VAL A 62 6.75 -2.73 7.51
C VAL A 62 6.21 -1.35 7.15
N ASN A 63 7.09 -0.34 7.17
CA ASN A 63 6.84 1.02 6.66
C ASN A 63 7.58 1.30 5.34
N THR A 64 8.02 0.24 4.67
CA THR A 64 8.71 0.29 3.38
C THR A 64 7.72 0.09 2.23
N GLY A 65 8.13 0.45 1.02
CA GLY A 65 7.34 0.30 -0.19
C GLY A 65 8.20 0.39 -1.43
N GLY A 66 7.57 0.33 -2.60
CA GLY A 66 8.22 0.46 -3.89
C GLY A 66 7.28 0.93 -4.98
N ARG A 67 7.84 1.64 -5.96
CA ARG A 67 7.20 2.09 -7.19
C ARG A 67 7.65 1.20 -8.33
N TYR A 68 6.71 0.56 -8.99
CA TYR A 68 6.95 -0.28 -10.16
C TYR A 68 6.59 0.46 -11.44
N ASN A 69 7.58 0.62 -12.31
CA ASN A 69 7.40 1.17 -13.64
C ASN A 69 7.29 0.03 -14.67
N PRO A 70 6.12 -0.21 -15.27
CA PRO A 70 5.93 -1.29 -16.24
C PRO A 70 6.58 -1.02 -17.60
N SER A 71 6.92 0.23 -17.94
CA SER A 71 7.60 0.56 -19.21
C SER A 71 9.06 0.11 -19.23
N THR A 72 9.70 0.08 -18.05
CA THR A 72 11.09 -0.34 -17.85
C THR A 72 11.23 -1.65 -17.09
N ASP A 73 10.12 -2.21 -16.61
CA ASP A 73 10.08 -3.39 -15.73
C ASP A 73 11.03 -3.27 -14.53
N SER A 74 10.96 -2.12 -13.85
CA SER A 74 11.90 -1.78 -12.76
C SER A 74 11.19 -1.26 -11.53
N TRP A 75 11.76 -1.57 -10.37
CA TRP A 75 11.33 -1.06 -9.07
C TRP A 75 12.24 0.04 -8.54
N THR A 76 11.64 1.04 -7.92
CA THR A 76 12.31 2.07 -7.13
C THR A 76 11.75 2.09 -5.72
N ALA A 77 12.60 1.96 -4.70
CA ALA A 77 12.14 2.00 -3.31
C ALA A 77 11.53 3.37 -2.96
N THR A 78 10.49 3.38 -2.12
CA THR A 78 9.95 4.63 -1.55
C THR A 78 10.81 5.07 -0.37
N ARG A 79 11.01 6.37 -0.20
CA ARG A 79 11.66 6.92 1.00
C ARG A 79 10.90 6.55 2.29
N THR A 80 11.64 6.36 3.39
CA THR A 80 11.08 6.04 4.72
C THR A 80 11.12 7.20 5.72
N THR A 81 11.88 8.26 5.42
CA THR A 81 11.86 9.50 6.21
C THR A 81 10.45 10.08 6.24
N ASN A 82 9.91 10.34 7.44
CA ASN A 82 8.53 10.80 7.69
C ASN A 82 7.41 9.84 7.24
N ALA A 83 7.74 8.63 6.78
CA ALA A 83 6.73 7.63 6.46
C ALA A 83 5.97 7.23 7.75
N PRO A 84 4.67 6.91 7.65
CA PRO A 84 3.91 6.41 8.80
C PRO A 84 4.55 5.15 9.39
N ALA A 85 4.31 4.89 10.68
CA ALA A 85 4.76 3.66 11.33
C ALA A 85 4.30 2.40 10.57
N GLY A 86 5.08 1.32 10.63
CA GLY A 86 4.80 0.08 9.89
C GLY A 86 3.45 -0.52 10.27
N ARG A 87 2.65 -0.86 9.26
CA ARG A 87 1.23 -1.23 9.39
C ARG A 87 0.78 -2.15 8.27
N ASP A 88 -0.15 -3.06 8.56
CA ASP A 88 -0.93 -3.78 7.55
C ASP A 88 -2.40 -3.32 7.57
N GLN A 89 -3.22 -3.86 6.67
CA GLN A 89 -4.70 -3.71 6.69
C GLN A 89 -5.18 -2.24 6.71
N HIS A 90 -4.34 -1.32 6.25
CA HIS A 90 -4.66 0.08 6.02
C HIS A 90 -5.34 0.21 4.65
N THR A 91 -5.88 1.39 4.37
CA THR A 91 -6.32 1.72 3.01
C THR A 91 -5.39 2.76 2.40
N ALA A 92 -5.37 2.78 1.08
CA ALA A 92 -4.72 3.84 0.33
C ALA A 92 -5.58 4.29 -0.85
N VAL A 93 -5.47 5.57 -1.18
CA VAL A 93 -6.11 6.17 -2.36
C VAL A 93 -5.10 7.01 -3.15
N TRP A 94 -5.34 7.18 -4.45
CA TRP A 94 -4.56 8.05 -5.32
C TRP A 94 -5.32 9.35 -5.59
N THR A 95 -4.67 10.50 -5.37
CA THR A 95 -5.30 11.82 -5.54
C THR A 95 -5.09 12.43 -6.93
N ARG A 96 -4.43 11.70 -7.85
CA ARG A 96 -3.77 12.20 -9.08
C ARG A 96 -2.40 12.84 -8.88
N SER A 97 -1.97 13.08 -7.63
CA SER A 97 -0.64 13.61 -7.34
C SER A 97 0.06 12.89 -6.18
N GLU A 98 -0.69 12.39 -5.21
CA GLU A 98 -0.17 11.77 -4.00
C GLU A 98 -0.92 10.47 -3.70
N MET A 99 -0.22 9.52 -3.07
CA MET A 99 -0.85 8.38 -2.40
C MET A 99 -1.16 8.78 -0.97
N ILE A 100 -2.42 8.68 -0.54
CA ILE A 100 -2.79 8.85 0.87
C ILE A 100 -2.93 7.48 1.49
N VAL A 101 -2.23 7.22 2.59
CA VAL A 101 -2.37 6.03 3.45
C VAL A 101 -3.02 6.43 4.75
N TRP A 102 -4.02 5.70 5.21
CA TRP A 102 -4.65 5.95 6.51
C TRP A 102 -5.08 4.68 7.24
N GLY A 103 -5.04 4.75 8.57
CA GLY A 103 -5.43 3.66 9.47
C GLY A 103 -4.45 2.49 9.44
N GLY A 104 -4.97 1.28 9.58
CA GLY A 104 -4.20 0.03 9.61
C GLY A 104 -3.96 -0.53 11.00
N PHE A 105 -3.32 -1.70 11.04
CA PHE A 105 -3.10 -2.48 12.25
C PHE A 105 -1.61 -2.69 12.52
N ASN A 106 -1.22 -2.35 13.74
CA ASN A 106 -0.04 -2.79 14.51
C ASN A 106 -0.23 -2.24 15.95
N GLY A 107 -1.44 -2.50 16.50
CA GLY A 107 -2.15 -1.55 17.36
C GLY A 107 -2.92 -0.54 16.49
N PRO A 108 -4.26 -0.45 16.57
CA PRO A 108 -5.07 0.26 15.57
C PRO A 108 -4.67 1.74 15.42
N PHE A 109 -4.37 2.17 14.20
CA PHE A 109 -3.90 3.53 13.94
C PHE A 109 -5.04 4.49 13.58
N ASN A 110 -5.01 5.70 14.14
CA ASN A 110 -5.74 6.88 13.65
C ASN A 110 -4.82 7.85 12.87
N THR A 111 -3.62 7.38 12.51
CA THR A 111 -2.59 8.14 11.80
C THR A 111 -2.50 7.69 10.35
N GLY A 112 -1.84 8.49 9.52
CA GLY A 112 -1.60 8.23 8.11
C GLY A 112 -0.46 9.08 7.57
N GLY A 113 -0.29 9.03 6.25
CA GLY A 113 0.70 9.83 5.53
C GLY A 113 0.32 9.99 4.06
N ARG A 114 0.78 11.09 3.48
CA ARG A 114 0.68 11.39 2.05
C ARG A 114 2.05 11.23 1.43
N TYR A 115 2.15 10.41 0.38
CA TYR A 115 3.37 10.18 -0.36
C TYR A 115 3.30 10.86 -1.71
N ASP A 116 4.26 11.75 -1.96
CA ASP A 116 4.47 12.41 -3.23
C ASP A 116 5.59 11.69 -4.01
N PRO A 117 5.28 10.97 -5.10
CA PRO A 117 6.28 10.27 -5.90
C PRO A 117 7.19 11.21 -6.70
N SER A 118 6.79 12.47 -6.94
CA SER A 118 7.62 13.44 -7.69
C SER A 118 8.82 13.93 -6.87
N THR A 119 8.65 13.99 -5.54
CA THR A 119 9.68 14.41 -4.59
C THR A 119 10.23 13.25 -3.75
N ASP A 120 9.68 12.05 -3.89
CA ASP A 120 9.95 10.88 -3.05
C ASP A 120 9.90 11.23 -1.55
N SER A 121 8.79 11.84 -1.13
CA SER A 121 8.65 12.39 0.22
C SER A 121 7.30 12.04 0.85
N TRP A 122 7.32 11.91 2.18
CA TRP A 122 6.14 11.69 3.00
C TRP A 122 5.80 12.91 3.84
N THR A 123 4.51 13.23 3.88
CA THR A 123 3.93 14.23 4.78
C THR A 123 2.91 13.57 5.70
N PRO A 124 3.08 13.60 7.03
CA PRO A 124 2.09 13.03 7.96
C PRO A 124 0.71 13.68 7.82
N THR A 125 -0.36 12.90 8.01
CA THR A 125 -1.71 13.45 8.11
C THR A 125 -1.96 14.04 9.49
N SER A 126 -2.83 15.05 9.58
CA SER A 126 -3.29 15.57 10.88
C SER A 126 -4.07 14.52 11.68
N THR A 127 -3.95 14.56 13.00
CA THR A 127 -4.77 13.77 13.94
C THR A 127 -5.90 14.59 14.58
N THR A 128 -5.97 15.90 14.30
CA THR A 128 -7.05 16.76 14.79
C THR A 128 -8.38 16.28 14.21
N ASN A 129 -9.33 15.93 15.07
CA ASN A 129 -10.64 15.38 14.71
C ASN A 129 -10.59 14.09 13.85
N ALA A 130 -9.46 13.38 13.84
CA ALA A 130 -9.38 12.10 13.16
C ALA A 130 -10.28 11.06 13.85
N PRO A 131 -10.94 10.16 13.10
CA PRO A 131 -11.68 9.05 13.69
C PRO A 131 -10.80 8.20 14.61
N ALA A 132 -11.44 7.45 15.53
CA ALA A 132 -10.74 6.42 16.29
C ALA A 132 -10.03 5.43 15.35
N GLY A 133 -8.86 4.96 15.79
CA GLY A 133 -7.99 4.13 14.97
C GLY A 133 -8.65 2.83 14.53
N ARG A 134 -8.38 2.43 13.29
CA ARG A 134 -9.05 1.28 12.67
C ARG A 134 -8.25 0.64 11.55
N ALA A 135 -8.57 -0.62 11.26
CA ALA A 135 -8.02 -1.40 10.16
C ALA A 135 -9.16 -2.04 9.36
N ARG A 136 -8.86 -2.65 8.20
CA ARG A 136 -9.85 -3.38 7.36
C ARG A 136 -11.06 -2.57 6.90
N HIS A 137 -10.97 -1.25 6.97
CA HIS A 137 -11.98 -0.33 6.47
C HIS A 137 -11.87 -0.21 4.94
N THR A 138 -12.85 0.45 4.32
CA THR A 138 -12.81 0.84 2.91
C THR A 138 -12.54 2.34 2.82
N ALA A 139 -11.83 2.75 1.78
CA ALA A 139 -11.67 4.16 1.45
C ALA A 139 -11.84 4.41 -0.04
N VAL A 140 -12.38 5.58 -0.37
CA VAL A 140 -12.51 6.09 -1.74
C VAL A 140 -12.02 7.53 -1.83
N TRP A 141 -11.58 7.94 -3.01
CA TRP A 141 -11.22 9.33 -3.31
C TRP A 141 -12.37 10.01 -4.06
N SER A 142 -12.81 11.17 -3.60
CA SER A 142 -13.92 11.94 -4.17
C SER A 142 -13.51 13.05 -5.13
N ASP A 143 -12.26 13.04 -5.62
CA ASP A 143 -11.55 14.16 -6.27
C ASP A 143 -11.05 15.26 -5.32
N SER A 144 -11.56 15.34 -4.08
CA SER A 144 -11.10 16.31 -3.08
C SER A 144 -10.82 15.70 -1.70
N GLU A 145 -11.45 14.58 -1.36
CA GLU A 145 -11.41 14.00 -0.02
C GLU A 145 -11.23 12.48 -0.07
N MET A 146 -10.48 11.96 0.91
CA MET A 146 -10.49 10.53 1.21
C MET A 146 -11.66 10.26 2.15
N ILE A 147 -12.66 9.52 1.67
CA ILE A 147 -13.82 9.12 2.46
C ILE A 147 -13.55 7.71 2.99
N VAL A 148 -13.56 7.56 4.31
CA VAL A 148 -13.33 6.29 5.00
C VAL A 148 -14.63 5.80 5.63
N TRP A 149 -14.98 4.54 5.38
CA TRP A 149 -16.10 3.88 6.02
C TRP A 149 -15.73 2.46 6.47
N GLY A 150 -16.25 2.05 7.61
CA GLY A 150 -16.16 0.67 8.08
C GLY A 150 -15.14 0.45 9.20
N ASP A 151 -14.81 -0.84 9.35
CA ASP A 151 -14.34 -1.60 10.51
C ASP A 151 -13.73 -0.84 11.70
N ILE A 152 -14.20 -1.21 12.91
CA ILE A 152 -13.38 -1.47 14.11
C ILE A 152 -13.86 -2.84 14.62
N THR A 153 -12.98 -3.84 14.75
CA THR A 153 -13.30 -5.09 15.44
C THR A 153 -12.51 -5.15 16.74
N THR A 154 -13.14 -4.74 17.84
CA THR A 154 -12.79 -5.29 19.14
C THR A 154 -13.24 -6.76 19.13
N ALA A 155 -12.27 -7.68 19.04
CA ALA A 155 -12.37 -9.08 18.60
C ALA A 155 -13.22 -10.06 19.48
N PRO A 156 -13.28 -11.38 19.15
CA PRO A 156 -12.18 -12.27 19.52
C PRO A 156 -11.65 -13.19 18.40
N ALA A 157 -10.46 -13.73 18.64
CA ALA A 157 -9.78 -14.75 17.85
C ALA A 157 -10.62 -16.02 17.68
N TYR A 158 -10.54 -16.63 16.51
CA TYR A 158 -10.84 -18.04 16.25
C TYR A 158 -9.73 -18.62 15.38
#